data_AF-A0A383WCZ8-F1
#
_entry.id   AF-A0A383WCZ8-F1
#
_cell.length_a   1.000
_cell.length_b   1.000
_cell.length_c   1.000
_cell.angle_alpha   90.00
_cell.angle_beta   90.00
_cell.angle_gamma   90.00
#
_symmetry.space_group_name_H-M   'P 1'
#
loop_
_entity.id
_entity.type
_entity.pdbx_description
1 polymer ?
#
loop_
_entity_poly.entity_id
_entity_poly.type
_entity_poly.pdbx_seq_one_letter_code
_entity_poly.pdbx_strand_id
1 'polypeptide(L)'
;MGEHKTPSLRDKDEVYELLEASFTAGAWSLLDVCCMCASSKLLRSAWLQLLGQQPNPTWLVAAVADAAHARTTKLEARATAVVRWLLHSLPEARLAEHPSIPAGLLAIPRMPKHLAQELCRLGVKVPYKGIVAAARHRVPGVEVWITAKMYMGLASDIPKATKALYSAVSHMFNPKDAGWVFNSDVRDLLHLSINSIDSARPVNTRSLFNALDRTAELSTAETLELLPTAVERNHISVLGDILQCLETTSMDELTSEQLLPIITRAIVLDASGKYIACFQREARLQHLVVLPGAKQLPADAVAALINKVLEVSTANAPLHMLCELPAAMRISPAQLSSIVVAAAARGDFCSLQLLRAAPAFHQLQPAAVSAAVEAAVRAFSVASLGVLLRSRAAAAADDVLVPALVLTLTARADAPHPLVINICAASQQQILAALQLEAAMAAPAAPAAVAADLTARMLLLPAGMEAAVGLLLQDDHALQQQLDGVRCTPCSSNVELLQRLHTVLLPQLLQRVGNWDSQCNLSLLHLAGLVAGAVNEAGRQQQQQQKQ
;
A
#
# COMPACT_ATOMS: atom_id res chain seq x y z
N MET A 1 59.80 18.53 2.05
CA MET A 1 58.99 17.43 2.58
C MET A 1 59.30 17.32 4.07
N GLY A 2 58.46 17.90 4.91
CA GLY A 2 58.60 17.72 6.36
C GLY A 2 58.09 16.34 6.72
N GLU A 3 58.90 15.55 7.42
CA GLU A 3 58.42 14.31 8.04
C GLU A 3 57.27 14.65 8.97
N HIS A 4 56.04 14.34 8.55
CA HIS A 4 54.91 14.31 9.47
C HIS A 4 55.17 13.19 10.46
N LYS A 5 55.77 13.56 11.60
CA LYS A 5 55.95 12.69 12.75
C LYS A 5 54.55 12.21 13.14
N THR A 6 54.26 10.94 12.89
CA THR A 6 53.01 10.33 13.36
C THR A 6 52.99 10.45 14.89
N PRO A 7 51.93 11.03 15.48
CA PRO A 7 51.85 11.20 16.92
C PRO A 7 52.04 9.84 17.60
N SER A 8 52.97 9.80 18.55
CA SER A 8 53.25 8.59 19.31
C SER A 8 52.13 8.42 20.33
N LEU A 9 51.21 7.49 20.08
CA LEU A 9 50.11 7.02 20.95
C LEU A 9 50.53 6.50 22.35
N ARG A 10 51.73 6.82 22.82
CA ARG A 10 52.20 6.52 24.17
C ARG A 10 51.76 7.55 25.20
N ASP A 11 51.39 8.76 24.76
CA ASP A 11 50.86 9.77 25.66
C ASP A 11 49.38 9.49 25.96
N LYS A 12 49.04 9.42 27.25
CA LYS A 12 47.67 9.15 27.69
C LYS A 12 46.76 10.33 27.44
N ASP A 13 47.30 11.54 27.48
CA ASP A 13 46.54 12.77 27.37
C ASP A 13 46.11 12.99 25.91
N GLU A 14 46.99 12.75 24.94
CA GLU A 14 46.66 12.79 23.50
C GLU A 14 45.56 11.77 23.13
N VAL A 15 45.63 10.56 23.70
CA VAL A 15 44.59 9.53 23.48
C VAL A 15 43.26 9.96 24.08
N TYR A 16 43.27 10.58 25.27
CA TYR A 16 42.06 11.07 25.91
C TYR A 16 41.43 12.21 25.10
N GLU A 17 42.21 13.21 24.66
CA GLU A 17 41.72 14.32 23.82
C GLU A 17 41.09 13.83 22.51
N LEU A 18 41.73 12.85 21.85
CA LEU A 18 41.20 12.26 20.62
C LEU A 18 39.86 11.55 20.86
N LEU A 19 39.74 10.81 21.97
CA LEU A 19 38.51 10.12 22.36
C LEU A 19 37.40 11.10 22.72
N GLU A 20 37.72 12.18 23.43
CA GLU A 20 36.76 13.24 23.78
C GLU A 20 36.24 13.97 22.53
N ALA A 21 37.14 14.38 21.63
CA ALA A 21 36.75 15.03 20.37
C ALA A 21 35.88 14.10 19.51
N SER A 22 36.26 12.82 19.44
CA SER A 22 35.54 11.76 18.74
C SER A 22 34.14 11.49 19.30
N PHE A 23 34.02 11.43 20.63
CA PHE A 23 32.75 11.23 21.33
C PHE A 23 31.84 12.44 21.16
N THR A 24 32.39 13.66 21.29
CA THR A 24 31.66 14.92 21.10
C THR A 24 31.14 15.08 19.67
N ALA A 25 31.89 14.57 18.69
CA ALA A 25 31.46 14.53 17.29
C ALA A 25 30.35 13.51 17.00
N GLY A 26 29.98 12.65 17.97
CA GLY A 26 29.01 11.57 17.77
C GLY A 26 29.46 10.52 16.75
N ALA A 27 30.77 10.41 16.49
CA ALA A 27 31.32 9.65 15.36
C ALA A 27 31.39 8.13 15.61
N TRP A 28 30.97 7.65 16.79
CA TRP A 28 31.22 6.29 17.25
C TRP A 28 29.93 5.57 17.59
N SER A 29 29.76 4.37 17.04
CA SER A 29 28.78 3.44 17.58
C SER A 29 29.30 2.83 18.88
N LEU A 30 28.39 2.40 19.75
CA LEU A 30 28.76 1.71 20.98
C LEU A 30 29.59 0.45 20.71
N LEU A 31 29.36 -0.22 19.58
CA LEU A 31 30.12 -1.38 19.15
C LEU A 31 31.59 -1.03 18.87
N ASP A 32 31.85 0.13 18.28
CA ASP A 32 33.21 0.60 18.00
C ASP A 32 33.98 0.87 19.29
N VAL A 33 33.29 1.50 20.27
CA VAL A 33 33.84 1.73 21.61
C VAL A 33 34.22 0.42 22.29
N CYS A 34 33.42 -0.63 22.12
CA CYS A 34 33.71 -1.92 22.73
C CYS A 34 34.78 -2.73 22.01
N CYS A 35 34.84 -2.65 20.68
CA CYS A 35 35.96 -3.21 19.93
C CYS A 35 37.28 -2.59 20.36
N MET A 36 37.31 -1.28 20.63
CA MET A 36 38.48 -0.60 21.19
C MET A 36 38.79 -0.98 22.64
N CYS A 37 37.77 -1.00 23.51
CA CYS A 37 37.98 -1.34 24.93
C CYS A 37 38.47 -2.79 25.09
N ALA A 38 38.13 -3.68 24.14
CA ALA A 38 38.64 -5.04 24.09
C ALA A 38 40.08 -5.12 23.57
N SER A 39 40.52 -4.20 22.71
CA SER A 39 41.85 -4.22 22.10
C SER A 39 42.94 -3.61 22.98
N SER A 40 42.59 -2.69 23.90
CA SER A 40 43.57 -2.02 24.76
C SER A 40 43.03 -1.70 26.16
N LYS A 41 43.78 -2.12 27.19
CA LYS A 41 43.51 -1.75 28.59
C LYS A 41 43.57 -0.23 28.81
N LEU A 42 44.46 0.46 28.10
CA LEU A 42 44.62 1.90 28.20
C LEU A 42 43.39 2.63 27.65
N LEU A 43 42.93 2.24 26.45
CA LEU A 43 41.72 2.79 25.85
C LEU A 43 40.51 2.53 26.75
N ARG A 44 40.41 1.31 27.30
CA ARG A 44 39.35 0.96 28.25
C ARG A 44 39.33 1.87 29.48
N SER A 45 40.48 2.13 30.11
CA SER A 45 40.53 3.02 31.27
C SER A 45 40.20 4.47 30.91
N ALA A 46 40.74 4.98 29.79
CA ALA A 46 40.47 6.34 29.32
C ALA A 46 38.99 6.54 29.01
N TRP A 47 38.36 5.56 28.36
CA TRP A 47 36.92 5.57 28.10
C TRP A 47 36.08 5.56 29.37
N LEU A 48 36.39 4.70 30.33
CA LEU A 48 35.62 4.66 31.59
C LEU A 48 35.76 5.98 32.36
N GLN A 49 36.94 6.59 32.35
CA GLN A 49 37.16 7.91 32.93
C GLN A 49 36.35 9.00 32.21
N LEU A 50 36.39 9.02 30.87
CA LEU A 50 35.62 9.97 30.06
C LEU A 50 34.11 9.82 30.34
N LEU A 51 33.58 8.59 30.32
CA LEU A 51 32.17 8.31 30.58
C LEU A 51 31.75 8.64 32.02
N GLY A 52 32.63 8.44 32.99
CA GLY A 52 32.39 8.81 34.39
C GLY A 52 32.33 10.33 34.61
N GLN A 53 32.96 11.12 33.73
CA GLN A 53 32.93 12.58 33.78
C GLN A 53 31.75 13.19 33.02
N GLN A 54 31.04 12.40 32.20
CA GLN A 54 29.88 12.90 31.47
C GLN A 54 28.70 13.15 32.42
N PRO A 55 28.16 14.39 32.48
CA PRO A 55 27.06 14.72 33.39
C PRO A 55 25.73 14.11 32.98
N ASN A 56 25.58 13.71 31.71
CA ASN A 56 24.35 13.16 31.17
C ASN A 56 24.58 11.75 30.61
N PRO A 57 23.92 10.72 31.15
CA PRO A 57 24.11 9.35 30.69
C PRO A 57 23.30 9.01 29.43
N THR A 58 23.06 9.98 28.53
CA THR A 58 22.40 9.77 27.23
C THR A 58 23.11 8.74 26.38
N TRP A 59 24.43 8.64 26.50
CA TRP A 59 25.23 7.61 25.83
C TRP A 59 24.81 6.19 26.22
N LEU A 60 24.38 5.97 27.48
CA LEU A 60 23.88 4.67 27.93
C LEU A 60 22.51 4.37 27.34
N VAL A 61 21.66 5.38 27.18
CA VAL A 61 20.36 5.23 26.50
C VAL A 61 20.57 4.87 25.03
N ALA A 62 21.49 5.56 24.35
CA ALA A 62 21.88 5.23 22.98
C ALA A 62 22.44 3.81 22.87
N ALA A 63 23.30 3.41 23.82
CA ALA A 63 23.84 2.05 23.91
C ALA A 63 22.76 0.97 23.96
N VAL A 64 21.75 1.19 24.81
CA VAL A 64 20.62 0.28 24.96
C VAL A 64 19.73 0.31 23.72
N ALA A 65 19.56 1.48 23.09
CA ALA A 65 18.80 1.60 21.85
C ALA A 65 19.46 0.80 20.71
N ASP A 66 20.79 0.87 20.57
CA ASP A 66 21.54 0.07 19.61
C ASP A 66 21.36 -1.43 19.85
N ALA A 67 21.39 -1.85 21.12
CA ALA A 67 21.14 -3.24 21.51
C ALA A 67 19.71 -3.68 21.17
N ALA A 68 18.72 -2.86 21.48
CA ALA A 68 17.30 -3.15 21.23
C ALA A 68 16.95 -3.23 19.73
N HIS A 69 17.64 -2.45 18.88
CA HIS A 69 17.42 -2.42 17.43
C HIS A 69 18.39 -3.29 16.64
N ALA A 70 19.20 -4.11 17.32
CA ALA A 70 20.15 -4.97 16.66
C ALA A 70 19.44 -5.94 15.70
N ARG A 71 19.83 -5.92 14.41
CA ARG A 71 19.17 -6.70 13.35
C ARG A 71 19.34 -8.20 13.45
N THR A 72 20.30 -8.66 14.26
CA THR A 72 20.62 -10.08 14.43
C THR A 72 20.79 -10.39 15.91
N THR A 73 20.40 -11.59 16.32
CA THR A 73 20.57 -12.08 17.69
C THR A 73 22.03 -12.06 18.16
N LYS A 74 22.98 -12.26 17.24
CA LYS A 74 24.43 -12.16 17.52
C LYS A 74 24.85 -10.73 17.86
N LEU A 75 24.36 -9.74 17.12
CA LEU A 75 24.64 -8.32 17.40
C LEU A 75 23.94 -7.88 18.68
N GLU A 76 22.69 -8.30 18.89
CA GLU A 76 21.92 -8.05 20.10
C GLU A 76 22.64 -8.58 21.35
N ALA A 77 23.11 -9.83 21.31
CA ALA A 77 23.86 -10.43 22.41
C ALA A 77 25.17 -9.68 22.70
N ARG A 78 25.90 -9.24 21.66
CA ARG A 78 27.12 -8.44 21.80
C ARG A 78 26.82 -7.08 22.42
N ALA A 79 25.86 -6.34 21.87
CA ALA A 79 25.47 -5.03 22.38
C ALA A 79 24.92 -5.12 23.82
N THR A 80 24.16 -6.17 24.14
CA THR A 80 23.69 -6.45 25.51
C THR A 80 24.87 -6.72 26.46
N ALA A 81 25.88 -7.49 26.02
CA ALA A 81 27.08 -7.73 26.82
C ALA A 81 27.86 -6.44 27.08
N VAL A 82 27.88 -5.52 26.11
CA VAL A 82 28.45 -4.18 26.27
C VAL A 82 27.69 -3.37 27.30
N VAL A 83 26.36 -3.27 27.19
CA VAL A 83 25.52 -2.54 28.15
C VAL A 83 25.76 -3.08 29.57
N ARG A 84 25.80 -4.42 29.72
CA ARG A 84 26.16 -5.08 30.98
C ARG A 84 27.53 -4.63 31.47
N TRP A 85 28.54 -4.69 30.60
CA TRP A 85 29.91 -4.29 30.95
C TRP A 85 30.00 -2.84 31.41
N LEU A 86 29.32 -1.92 30.73
CA LEU A 86 29.27 -0.49 31.07
C LEU A 86 28.66 -0.26 32.45
N LEU A 87 27.51 -0.89 32.72
CA LEU A 87 26.82 -0.77 34.00
C LEU A 87 27.64 -1.34 35.18
N HIS A 88 28.39 -2.43 34.97
CA HIS A 88 29.26 -2.99 36.01
C HIS A 88 30.56 -2.20 36.19
N SER A 89 31.06 -1.56 35.13
CA SER A 89 32.35 -0.88 35.17
C SER A 89 32.27 0.54 35.72
N LEU A 90 31.06 1.11 35.85
CA LEU A 90 30.82 2.46 36.35
C LEU A 90 29.82 2.48 37.53
N PRO A 91 30.08 1.74 38.63
CA PRO A 91 29.18 1.71 39.78
C PRO A 91 29.09 3.07 40.50
N GLU A 92 30.20 3.81 40.55
CA GLU A 92 30.32 5.10 41.23
C GLU A 92 29.46 6.19 40.60
N ALA A 93 29.24 6.11 39.29
CA ALA A 93 28.42 7.06 38.55
C ALA A 93 26.91 6.90 38.84
N ARG A 94 26.51 5.86 39.61
CA ARG A 94 25.12 5.54 39.97
C ARG A 94 24.17 5.69 38.77
N LEU A 95 24.63 5.26 37.58
CA LEU A 95 23.94 5.50 36.32
C LEU A 95 22.52 4.95 36.34
N ALA A 96 22.32 3.82 37.02
CA ALA A 96 21.02 3.19 37.21
C ALA A 96 20.01 4.04 38.01
N GLU A 97 20.50 4.99 38.81
CA GLU A 97 19.70 5.88 39.65
C GLU A 97 19.48 7.25 39.04
N HIS A 98 20.19 7.57 37.94
CA HIS A 98 20.08 8.86 37.30
C HIS A 98 18.66 9.06 36.73
N PRO A 99 17.96 10.17 37.04
CA PRO A 99 16.54 10.33 36.72
C PRO A 99 16.24 10.37 35.21
N SER A 100 17.22 10.73 34.37
CA SER A 100 17.04 10.72 32.90
C SER A 100 17.07 9.32 32.29
N ILE A 101 17.66 8.33 32.98
CA ILE A 101 17.82 6.98 32.43
C ILE A 101 16.48 6.28 32.25
N PRO A 102 15.58 6.19 33.25
CA PRO A 102 14.28 5.56 33.06
C PRO A 102 13.47 6.19 31.93
N ALA A 103 13.46 7.52 31.82
CA ALA A 103 12.74 8.23 30.76
C ALA A 103 13.32 7.93 29.37
N GLY A 104 14.65 7.96 29.23
CA GLY A 104 15.32 7.63 27.97
C GLY A 104 15.12 6.18 27.56
N LEU A 105 15.21 5.24 28.50
CA LEU A 105 14.97 3.81 28.26
C LEU A 105 13.53 3.51 27.84
N LEU A 106 12.57 4.23 28.45
CA LEU A 106 11.15 4.12 28.10
C LEU A 106 10.80 4.72 26.74
N ALA A 107 11.65 5.59 26.19
CA ALA A 107 11.50 6.12 24.84
C ALA A 107 11.98 5.14 23.76
N ILE A 108 12.67 4.05 24.13
CA ILE A 108 13.16 3.05 23.18
C ILE A 108 12.01 2.12 22.79
N PRO A 109 11.56 2.14 21.51
CA PRO A 109 10.48 1.29 21.06
C PRO A 109 10.88 -0.19 21.06
N ARG A 110 9.93 -1.09 21.35
CA ARG A 110 10.09 -2.55 21.21
C ARG A 110 11.28 -3.13 22.00
N MET A 111 11.52 -2.60 23.19
CA MET A 111 12.57 -3.09 24.10
C MET A 111 12.52 -4.63 24.25
N PRO A 112 13.62 -5.36 23.96
CA PRO A 112 13.65 -6.80 24.18
C PRO A 112 13.47 -7.16 25.66
N LYS A 113 12.64 -8.17 25.92
CA LYS A 113 12.29 -8.59 27.29
C LYS A 113 13.51 -8.93 28.15
N HIS A 114 14.46 -9.69 27.59
CA HIS A 114 15.65 -10.10 28.32
C HIS A 114 16.57 -8.91 28.63
N LEU A 115 16.64 -7.92 27.75
CA LEU A 115 17.42 -6.70 27.97
C LEU A 115 16.80 -5.85 29.08
N ALA A 116 15.47 -5.66 29.07
CA ALA A 116 14.77 -4.98 30.17
C ALA A 116 14.94 -5.70 31.52
N GLN A 117 14.86 -7.03 31.53
CA GLN A 117 15.12 -7.85 32.73
C GLN A 117 16.54 -7.66 33.25
N GLU A 118 17.53 -7.66 32.35
CA GLU A 118 18.92 -7.45 32.73
C GLU A 118 19.16 -6.04 33.29
N LEU A 119 18.58 -5.01 32.67
CA LEU A 119 18.64 -3.64 33.20
C LEU A 119 18.02 -3.55 34.60
N CYS A 120 16.87 -4.20 34.83
CA CYS A 120 16.26 -4.26 36.16
C CYS A 120 17.14 -5.00 37.17
N ARG A 121 17.77 -6.11 36.77
CA ARG A 121 18.73 -6.86 37.62
C ARG A 121 19.93 -6.00 37.99
N LEU A 122 20.37 -5.12 37.10
CA LEU A 122 21.46 -4.17 37.33
C LEU A 122 21.03 -2.92 38.12
N GLY A 123 19.82 -2.94 38.69
CA GLY A 123 19.35 -1.90 39.60
C GLY A 123 18.64 -0.73 38.94
N VAL A 124 18.45 -0.74 37.62
CA VAL A 124 17.69 0.30 36.92
C VAL A 124 16.23 0.23 37.36
N LYS A 125 15.73 1.31 37.97
CA LYS A 125 14.34 1.41 38.45
C LYS A 125 13.50 2.21 37.48
N VAL A 126 12.61 1.53 36.76
CA VAL A 126 11.62 2.18 35.89
C VAL A 126 10.28 2.27 36.63
N PRO A 127 9.85 3.47 37.08
CA PRO A 127 8.59 3.61 37.84
C PRO A 127 7.38 3.32 36.94
N TYR A 128 6.33 2.71 37.49
CA TYR A 128 5.10 2.37 36.77
C TYR A 128 4.46 3.58 36.08
N LYS A 129 4.41 4.72 36.78
CA LYS A 129 3.93 6.00 36.22
C LYS A 129 4.69 6.42 34.96
N GLY A 130 6.00 6.15 34.90
CA GLY A 130 6.80 6.39 33.72
C GLY A 130 6.42 5.47 32.56
N ILE A 131 6.21 4.17 32.84
CA ILE A 131 5.78 3.18 31.84
C ILE A 131 4.44 3.61 31.22
N VAL A 132 3.46 3.97 32.05
CA VAL A 132 2.15 4.48 31.61
C VAL A 132 2.30 5.76 30.79
N ALA A 133 3.11 6.72 31.25
CA ALA A 133 3.35 7.94 30.50
C ALA A 133 3.93 7.63 29.11
N ALA A 134 4.91 6.73 29.01
CA ALA A 134 5.46 6.30 27.73
C ALA A 134 4.41 5.57 26.85
N ALA A 135 3.51 4.79 27.46
CA ALA A 135 2.39 4.18 26.76
C ALA A 135 1.44 5.23 26.15
N ARG A 136 1.13 6.29 26.89
CA ARG A 136 0.33 7.43 26.42
C ARG A 136 1.02 8.20 25.29
N HIS A 137 2.35 8.31 25.35
CA HIS A 137 3.18 8.82 24.24
C HIS A 137 3.39 7.79 23.11
N ARG A 138 2.60 6.71 23.08
CA ARG A 138 2.54 5.71 22.01
C ARG A 138 3.84 4.94 21.77
N VAL A 139 4.75 4.88 22.75
CA VAL A 139 6.02 4.14 22.60
C VAL A 139 5.74 2.63 22.65
N PRO A 140 5.89 1.88 21.54
CA PRO A 140 5.49 0.48 21.49
C PRO A 140 6.31 -0.39 22.43
N GLY A 141 5.69 -1.40 23.03
CA GLY A 141 6.41 -2.45 23.76
C GLY A 141 6.83 -2.05 25.18
N VAL A 142 6.35 -0.94 25.72
CA VAL A 142 6.66 -0.48 27.08
C VAL A 142 6.24 -1.48 28.16
N GLU A 143 5.28 -2.33 27.87
CA GLU A 143 4.78 -3.34 28.79
C GLU A 143 5.79 -4.47 29.08
N VAL A 144 6.85 -4.59 28.27
CA VAL A 144 8.01 -5.42 28.61
C VAL A 144 8.57 -5.05 29.98
N TRP A 145 8.61 -3.76 30.34
CA TRP A 145 9.09 -3.30 31.64
C TRP A 145 8.24 -3.80 32.80
N ILE A 146 6.92 -3.92 32.60
CA ILE A 146 5.99 -4.50 33.60
C ILE A 146 6.37 -5.97 33.82
N THR A 147 6.49 -6.73 32.73
CA THR A 147 6.84 -8.16 32.82
C THR A 147 8.23 -8.40 33.43
N ALA A 148 9.19 -7.53 33.12
CA ALA A 148 10.55 -7.59 33.66
C ALA A 148 10.56 -7.32 35.17
N LYS A 149 9.88 -6.27 35.63
CA LYS A 149 9.76 -5.94 37.05
C LYS A 149 9.05 -7.03 37.85
N MET A 150 7.97 -7.59 37.30
CA MET A 150 7.26 -8.71 37.94
C MET A 150 8.16 -9.93 38.09
N TYR A 151 8.90 -10.30 37.04
CA TYR A 151 9.83 -11.43 37.07
C TYR A 151 10.97 -11.23 38.09
N MET A 152 11.39 -9.99 38.34
CA MET A 152 12.42 -9.63 39.32
C MET A 152 11.88 -9.43 40.76
N GLY A 153 10.57 -9.52 40.99
CA GLY A 153 9.97 -9.19 42.29
C GLY A 153 10.01 -7.68 42.64
N LEU A 154 10.28 -6.80 41.66
CA LEU A 154 10.39 -5.35 41.81
C LEU A 154 9.09 -4.59 41.47
N ALA A 155 7.96 -5.29 41.50
CA ALA A 155 6.67 -4.78 41.04
C ALA A 155 5.84 -4.10 42.16
N SER A 156 6.45 -3.58 43.23
CA SER A 156 5.71 -3.04 44.38
C SER A 156 4.81 -1.85 43.99
N ASP A 157 5.23 -1.04 43.03
CA ASP A 157 4.50 0.13 42.50
C ASP A 157 3.52 -0.18 41.36
N ILE A 158 3.41 -1.44 40.94
CA ILE A 158 2.49 -1.84 39.85
C ILE A 158 1.12 -2.22 40.44
N PRO A 159 0.00 -1.63 39.96
CA PRO A 159 -1.34 -1.95 40.41
C PRO A 159 -1.68 -3.45 40.28
N LYS A 160 -2.54 -3.96 41.18
CA LYS A 160 -2.92 -5.38 41.20
C LYS A 160 -3.59 -5.82 39.89
N ALA A 161 -4.47 -4.97 39.34
CA ALA A 161 -5.14 -5.22 38.06
C ALA A 161 -4.13 -5.40 36.92
N THR A 162 -3.13 -4.52 36.85
CA THR A 162 -2.04 -4.63 35.89
C THR A 162 -1.21 -5.88 36.11
N LYS A 163 -0.87 -6.22 37.35
CA LYS A 163 -0.17 -7.49 37.64
C LYS A 163 -0.96 -8.68 37.13
N ALA A 164 -2.25 -8.77 37.44
CA ALA A 164 -3.11 -9.86 37.00
C ALA A 164 -3.13 -10.00 35.47
N LEU A 165 -3.28 -8.88 34.76
CA LEU A 165 -3.29 -8.84 33.28
C LEU A 165 -1.97 -9.34 32.68
N TYR A 166 -0.83 -8.98 33.28
CA TYR A 166 0.50 -9.29 32.77
C TYR A 166 1.13 -10.56 33.36
N SER A 167 0.56 -11.14 34.42
CA SER A 167 0.93 -12.46 34.96
C SER A 167 0.22 -13.60 34.25
N ALA A 168 -0.95 -13.35 33.68
CA ALA A 168 -1.72 -14.38 33.02
C ALA A 168 -0.91 -14.94 31.83
N VAL A 169 -0.63 -16.24 31.89
CA VAL A 169 -0.26 -16.98 30.68
C VAL A 169 -1.43 -16.80 29.71
N SER A 170 -1.10 -16.42 28.47
CA SER A 170 -1.91 -15.78 27.42
C SER A 170 -3.40 -16.18 27.24
N HIS A 171 -3.90 -17.22 27.89
CA HIS A 171 -5.24 -17.82 27.73
C HIS A 171 -6.01 -18.00 29.04
N MET A 172 -5.45 -17.67 30.21
CA MET A 172 -6.08 -17.90 31.52
C MET A 172 -6.21 -16.62 32.37
N PHE A 173 -6.58 -15.50 31.74
CA PHE A 173 -6.90 -14.31 32.54
C PHE A 173 -8.26 -14.52 33.24
N ASN A 174 -8.24 -14.64 34.58
CA ASN A 174 -9.44 -14.62 35.40
C ASN A 174 -9.62 -13.22 36.01
N PRO A 175 -10.63 -12.46 35.60
CA PRO A 175 -10.84 -11.10 36.10
C PRO A 175 -11.02 -11.01 37.63
N LYS A 176 -11.47 -12.09 38.27
CA LYS A 176 -11.61 -12.14 39.74
C LYS A 176 -10.28 -11.96 40.47
N ASP A 177 -9.17 -12.30 39.82
CA ASP A 177 -7.83 -12.19 40.40
C ASP A 177 -7.30 -10.74 40.35
N ALA A 178 -7.91 -9.86 39.54
CA ALA A 178 -7.52 -8.47 39.41
C ALA A 178 -7.92 -7.61 40.63
N GLY A 179 -8.89 -8.07 41.42
CA GLY A 179 -9.50 -7.29 42.50
C GLY A 179 -10.31 -6.09 41.96
N TRP A 180 -10.55 -5.11 42.83
CA TRP A 180 -11.19 -3.85 42.43
C TRP A 180 -10.24 -3.04 41.55
N VAL A 181 -10.73 -2.59 40.40
CA VAL A 181 -9.99 -1.75 39.47
C VAL A 181 -10.55 -0.34 39.53
N PHE A 182 -9.70 0.64 39.82
CA PHE A 182 -10.11 2.03 39.84
C PHE A 182 -10.23 2.59 38.41
N ASN A 183 -11.10 3.58 38.19
CA ASN A 183 -11.28 4.21 36.88
C ASN A 183 -9.98 4.82 36.32
N SER A 184 -9.06 5.29 37.17
CA SER A 184 -7.74 5.74 36.73
C SER A 184 -6.89 4.60 36.15
N ASP A 185 -6.98 3.42 36.75
CA ASP A 185 -6.20 2.24 36.33
C ASP A 185 -6.73 1.69 35.00
N VAL A 186 -8.05 1.80 34.76
CA VAL A 186 -8.68 1.45 33.48
C VAL A 186 -8.00 2.15 32.31
N ARG A 187 -7.80 3.47 32.42
CA ARG A 187 -7.17 4.28 31.36
C ARG A 187 -5.73 3.84 31.12
N ASP A 188 -4.98 3.63 32.20
CA ASP A 188 -3.59 3.20 32.12
C ASP A 188 -3.47 1.82 31.47
N LEU A 189 -4.36 0.90 31.83
CA LEU A 189 -4.45 -0.43 31.23
C LEU A 189 -4.80 -0.37 29.74
N LEU A 190 -5.71 0.51 29.32
CA LEU A 190 -6.04 0.68 27.91
C LEU A 190 -4.83 1.13 27.08
N HIS A 191 -4.11 2.16 27.54
CA HIS A 191 -2.91 2.61 26.84
C HIS A 191 -1.83 1.54 26.79
N LEU A 192 -1.61 0.81 27.90
CA LEU A 192 -0.63 -0.27 27.96
C LEU A 192 -1.01 -1.43 27.02
N SER A 193 -2.28 -1.81 26.98
CA SER A 193 -2.77 -2.93 26.19
C SER A 193 -2.82 -2.63 24.70
N ILE A 194 -3.34 -1.47 24.31
CA ILE A 194 -3.43 -1.06 22.90
C ILE A 194 -2.02 -0.87 22.31
N ASN A 195 -1.07 -0.43 23.12
CA ASN A 195 0.30 -0.19 22.69
C ASN A 195 1.23 -1.41 22.83
N SER A 196 0.69 -2.53 23.31
CA SER A 196 1.39 -3.81 23.42
C SER A 196 1.92 -4.28 22.06
N ILE A 197 3.10 -4.92 22.04
CA ILE A 197 3.58 -5.62 20.82
C ILE A 197 3.04 -7.05 20.70
N ASP A 198 2.51 -7.58 21.80
CA ASP A 198 1.88 -8.90 21.85
C ASP A 198 0.39 -8.77 21.52
N SER A 199 -0.04 -9.42 20.43
CA SER A 199 -1.39 -9.39 19.90
C SER A 199 -2.42 -10.09 20.78
N ALA A 200 -2.00 -10.94 21.73
CA ALA A 200 -2.93 -11.61 22.65
C ALA A 200 -3.40 -10.70 23.80
N ARG A 201 -2.63 -9.67 24.15
CA ARG A 201 -2.94 -8.79 25.29
C ARG A 201 -4.17 -7.91 25.10
N PRO A 202 -4.42 -7.32 23.91
CA PRO A 202 -5.68 -6.67 23.62
C PRO A 202 -6.91 -7.56 23.94
N VAL A 203 -6.86 -8.85 23.60
CA VAL A 203 -7.96 -9.81 23.88
C VAL A 203 -8.17 -10.02 25.38
N ASN A 204 -7.09 -10.19 26.15
CA ASN A 204 -7.20 -10.33 27.61
C ASN A 204 -7.74 -9.06 28.28
N THR A 205 -7.46 -7.91 27.66
CA THR A 205 -7.96 -6.61 28.10
C THR A 205 -9.47 -6.50 27.89
N ARG A 206 -9.99 -7.01 26.77
CA ARG A 206 -11.44 -7.16 26.56
C ARG A 206 -12.09 -8.02 27.66
N SER A 207 -11.50 -9.16 28.00
CA SER A 207 -12.01 -10.02 29.08
C SER A 207 -12.01 -9.34 30.44
N LEU A 208 -11.00 -8.50 30.71
CA LEU A 208 -10.98 -7.64 31.88
C LEU A 208 -12.15 -6.66 31.85
N PHE A 209 -12.35 -5.92 30.75
CA PHE A 209 -13.42 -4.94 30.64
C PHE A 209 -14.82 -5.52 30.73
N ASN A 210 -15.04 -6.73 30.20
CA ASN A 210 -16.30 -7.45 30.37
C ASN A 210 -16.63 -7.78 31.83
N ALA A 211 -15.62 -7.84 32.69
CA ALA A 211 -15.76 -8.20 34.09
C ALA A 211 -15.63 -7.00 35.04
N LEU A 212 -15.17 -5.85 34.54
CA LEU A 212 -15.26 -4.60 35.27
C LEU A 212 -16.71 -4.13 35.20
N ASP A 213 -17.32 -3.94 36.37
CA ASP A 213 -18.66 -3.40 36.48
C ASP A 213 -18.74 -2.07 35.72
N ARG A 214 -19.83 -1.86 34.96
CA ARG A 214 -20.02 -0.93 33.81
C ARG A 214 -19.88 0.58 34.09
N THR A 215 -19.13 0.96 35.11
CA THR A 215 -19.07 2.31 35.69
C THR A 215 -17.92 3.16 35.17
N ALA A 216 -17.01 2.59 34.37
CA ALA A 216 -15.89 3.32 33.80
C ALA A 216 -16.28 3.98 32.47
N GLU A 217 -16.70 5.25 32.53
CA GLU A 217 -16.93 6.06 31.34
C GLU A 217 -15.59 6.60 30.80
N LEU A 218 -15.32 6.37 29.51
CA LEU A 218 -14.26 7.06 28.78
C LEU A 218 -14.82 8.35 28.18
N SER A 219 -14.09 9.45 28.35
CA SER A 219 -14.46 10.69 27.68
C SER A 219 -14.13 10.63 26.18
N THR A 220 -14.82 11.45 25.39
CA THR A 220 -14.59 11.57 23.93
C THR A 220 -13.15 11.99 23.60
N ALA A 221 -12.53 12.82 24.44
CA ALA A 221 -11.11 13.17 24.30
C ALA A 221 -10.19 11.95 24.47
N GLU A 222 -10.47 11.08 25.44
CA GLU A 222 -9.64 9.88 25.70
C GLU A 222 -9.79 8.84 24.61
N THR A 223 -11.02 8.64 24.12
CA THR A 223 -11.28 7.80 22.96
C THR A 223 -10.48 8.27 21.75
N LEU A 224 -10.42 9.58 21.51
CA LEU A 224 -9.62 10.18 20.44
C LEU A 224 -8.11 10.04 20.66
N GLU A 225 -7.62 10.00 21.89
CA GLU A 225 -6.20 9.74 22.17
C GLU A 225 -5.81 8.29 21.88
N LEU A 226 -6.70 7.34 22.19
CA LEU A 226 -6.50 5.90 22.02
C LEU A 226 -6.64 5.43 20.57
N LEU A 227 -7.59 5.98 19.82
CA LEU A 227 -7.92 5.57 18.44
C LEU A 227 -6.70 5.55 17.50
N PRO A 228 -5.87 6.62 17.41
CA PRO A 228 -4.70 6.59 16.54
C PRO A 228 -3.69 5.52 16.94
N THR A 229 -3.49 5.27 18.24
CA THR A 229 -2.59 4.20 18.70
C THR A 229 -3.15 2.84 18.28
N ALA A 230 -4.45 2.60 18.44
CA ALA A 230 -5.08 1.34 18.01
C ALA A 230 -4.94 1.12 16.51
N VAL A 231 -5.07 2.18 15.72
CA VAL A 231 -4.84 2.16 14.26
C VAL A 231 -3.40 1.78 13.94
N GLU A 232 -2.43 2.49 14.54
CA GLU A 232 -1.01 2.24 14.31
C GLU A 232 -0.56 0.84 14.73
N ARG A 233 -1.19 0.27 15.76
CA ARG A 233 -0.88 -1.07 16.29
C ARG A 233 -1.72 -2.19 15.68
N ASN A 234 -2.70 -1.86 14.82
CA ASN A 234 -3.64 -2.84 14.27
C ASN A 234 -4.48 -3.55 15.34
N HIS A 235 -4.88 -2.81 16.37
CA HIS A 235 -5.70 -3.29 17.49
C HIS A 235 -7.12 -2.67 17.47
N ILE A 236 -7.59 -2.27 16.28
CA ILE A 236 -8.85 -1.53 16.16
C ILE A 236 -10.05 -2.40 16.50
N SER A 237 -10.06 -3.69 16.14
CA SER A 237 -11.14 -4.60 16.52
C SER A 237 -11.30 -4.70 18.02
N VAL A 238 -10.17 -4.77 18.74
CA VAL A 238 -10.17 -4.80 20.20
C VAL A 238 -10.64 -3.47 20.76
N LEU A 239 -10.22 -2.34 20.19
CA LEU A 239 -10.73 -1.04 20.63
C LEU A 239 -12.25 -0.93 20.37
N GLY A 240 -12.74 -1.39 19.22
CA GLY A 240 -14.16 -1.45 18.91
C GLY A 240 -14.95 -2.31 19.90
N ASP A 241 -14.44 -3.50 20.20
CA ASP A 241 -15.00 -4.38 21.23
C ASP A 241 -15.02 -3.71 22.61
N ILE A 242 -13.92 -3.07 23.01
CA ILE A 242 -13.80 -2.38 24.29
C ILE A 242 -14.80 -1.23 24.37
N LEU A 243 -14.91 -0.41 23.33
CA LEU A 243 -15.84 0.71 23.28
C LEU A 243 -17.30 0.24 23.32
N GLN A 244 -17.59 -0.88 22.64
CA GLN A 244 -18.91 -1.50 22.72
C GLN A 244 -19.21 -2.02 24.14
N CYS A 245 -18.23 -2.63 24.81
CA CYS A 245 -18.36 -3.15 26.17
C CYS A 245 -18.53 -2.04 27.22
N LEU A 246 -17.97 -0.86 26.97
CA LEU A 246 -18.08 0.29 27.87
C LEU A 246 -19.40 1.07 27.69
N GLU A 247 -20.28 0.64 26.79
CA GLU A 247 -21.59 1.26 26.49
C GLU A 247 -21.49 2.79 26.30
N THR A 248 -20.32 3.30 25.88
CA THR A 248 -20.07 4.74 25.86
C THR A 248 -20.83 5.37 24.70
N THR A 249 -21.71 6.33 25.00
CA THR A 249 -22.31 7.26 24.02
C THR A 249 -21.25 8.12 23.32
N SER A 250 -20.03 8.16 23.86
CA SER A 250 -18.88 8.90 23.34
C SER A 250 -18.58 8.65 21.86
N MET A 251 -18.88 7.46 21.33
CA MET A 251 -18.65 7.17 19.90
C MET A 251 -19.62 7.91 18.97
N ASP A 252 -20.80 8.26 19.45
CA ASP A 252 -21.78 9.08 18.72
C ASP A 252 -21.36 10.56 18.71
N GLU A 253 -20.53 10.98 19.66
CA GLU A 253 -20.02 12.35 19.78
C GLU A 253 -18.80 12.63 18.89
N LEU A 254 -18.18 11.59 18.32
CA LEU A 254 -17.02 11.76 17.44
C LEU A 254 -17.42 12.44 16.14
N THR A 255 -16.87 13.63 15.91
CA THR A 255 -17.13 14.39 14.69
C THR A 255 -16.38 13.79 13.49
N SER A 256 -16.93 14.01 12.30
CA SER A 256 -16.30 13.65 11.04
C SER A 256 -14.90 14.25 10.88
N GLU A 257 -14.69 15.49 11.34
CA GLU A 257 -13.41 16.19 11.31
C GLU A 257 -12.34 15.50 12.17
N GLN A 258 -12.70 15.03 13.36
CA GLN A 258 -11.78 14.33 14.26
C GLN A 258 -11.40 12.93 13.73
N LEU A 259 -12.33 12.25 13.04
CA LEU A 259 -12.09 10.92 12.48
C LEU A 259 -11.29 10.95 11.17
N LEU A 260 -11.37 12.02 10.39
CA LEU A 260 -10.70 12.14 9.10
C LEU A 260 -9.17 11.84 9.13
N PRO A 261 -8.35 12.44 10.02
CA PRO A 261 -6.91 12.14 10.07
C PRO A 261 -6.63 10.70 10.48
N ILE A 262 -7.49 10.11 11.32
CA ILE A 262 -7.38 8.73 11.80
C ILE A 262 -7.66 7.74 10.66
N ILE A 263 -8.73 7.97 9.91
CA ILE A 263 -9.11 7.20 8.72
C ILE A 263 -8.02 7.30 7.65
N THR A 264 -7.51 8.51 7.38
CA THR A 264 -6.40 8.73 6.44
C THR A 264 -5.16 7.92 6.83
N ARG A 265 -4.81 7.92 8.12
CA ARG A 265 -3.69 7.13 8.64
C ARG A 265 -3.92 5.63 8.50
N ALA A 266 -5.13 5.15 8.76
CA ALA A 266 -5.49 3.74 8.58
C ALA A 266 -5.28 3.28 7.14
N ILE A 267 -5.70 4.09 6.14
CA ILE A 267 -5.50 3.81 4.72
C ILE A 267 -4.02 3.64 4.38
N VAL A 268 -3.16 4.56 4.85
CA VAL A 268 -1.71 4.49 4.61
C VAL A 268 -1.09 3.23 5.24
N LEU A 269 -1.50 2.88 6.46
CA LEU A 269 -0.99 1.71 7.15
C LEU A 269 -1.48 0.40 6.53
N ASP A 270 -2.73 0.33 6.08
CA ASP A 270 -3.29 -0.82 5.37
C ASP A 270 -2.56 -1.05 4.05
N ALA A 271 -2.26 0.03 3.31
CA ALA A 271 -1.48 -0.02 2.09
C ALA A 271 -0.01 -0.45 2.27
N SER A 272 0.63 -0.01 3.36
CA SER A 272 2.03 -0.35 3.66
C SER A 272 2.22 -1.79 4.16
N GLY A 273 1.14 -2.47 4.51
CA GLY A 273 1.17 -3.84 5.01
C GLY A 273 1.66 -4.80 3.96
N LYS A 274 2.96 -5.12 3.97
CA LYS A 274 3.56 -6.17 3.14
C LYS A 274 2.80 -7.48 3.38
N TYR A 275 1.90 -7.84 2.46
CA TYR A 275 1.37 -9.18 2.17
C TYR A 275 1.61 -10.25 3.25
N ILE A 276 0.90 -10.19 4.38
CA ILE A 276 0.78 -11.35 5.27
C ILE A 276 -0.71 -11.72 5.31
N ALA A 277 -1.03 -12.74 4.51
CA ALA A 277 -2.28 -13.50 4.42
C ALA A 277 -3.54 -12.70 4.02
N CYS A 278 -4.00 -12.95 2.79
CA CYS A 278 -5.18 -12.40 2.13
C CYS A 278 -6.53 -12.65 2.85
N PHE A 279 -6.54 -13.27 4.03
CA PHE A 279 -7.75 -13.82 4.65
C PHE A 279 -7.94 -13.50 6.14
N GLN A 280 -7.01 -12.81 6.81
CA GLN A 280 -7.11 -12.65 8.29
C GLN A 280 -6.84 -11.25 8.84
N ARG A 281 -6.59 -10.24 8.01
CA ARG A 281 -6.64 -8.86 8.50
C ARG A 281 -8.01 -8.28 8.20
N GLU A 282 -8.88 -8.29 9.20
CA GLU A 282 -9.94 -7.29 9.30
C GLU A 282 -9.29 -5.93 9.02
N ALA A 283 -9.73 -5.28 7.94
CA ALA A 283 -9.11 -4.04 7.51
C ALA A 283 -9.33 -3.00 8.61
N ARG A 284 -8.28 -2.26 8.96
CA ARG A 284 -8.36 -1.20 9.99
C ARG A 284 -9.51 -0.24 9.68
N LEU A 285 -9.66 0.06 8.40
CA LEU A 285 -10.69 0.93 7.89
C LEU A 285 -12.11 0.40 8.14
N GLN A 286 -12.35 -0.92 8.12
CA GLN A 286 -13.68 -1.52 8.30
C GLN A 286 -14.32 -1.10 9.61
N HIS A 287 -13.55 -1.12 10.69
CA HIS A 287 -14.04 -0.74 12.02
C HIS A 287 -14.27 0.77 12.14
N LEU A 288 -13.48 1.59 11.43
CA LEU A 288 -13.62 3.05 11.48
C LEU A 288 -14.81 3.58 10.66
N VAL A 289 -15.11 2.98 9.50
CA VAL A 289 -16.20 3.46 8.63
C VAL A 289 -17.60 3.18 9.18
N VAL A 290 -17.72 2.21 10.11
CA VAL A 290 -18.98 1.88 10.77
C VAL A 290 -19.38 2.95 11.79
N LEU A 291 -18.42 3.77 12.25
CA LEU A 291 -18.64 4.79 13.27
C LEU A 291 -19.63 5.87 12.77
N PRO A 292 -20.55 6.36 13.63
CA PRO A 292 -21.51 7.40 13.27
C PRO A 292 -20.86 8.64 12.65
N GLY A 293 -19.77 9.15 13.25
CA GLY A 293 -19.03 10.29 12.71
C GLY A 293 -18.44 10.04 11.32
N ALA A 294 -18.03 8.80 11.01
CA ALA A 294 -17.53 8.45 9.69
C ALA A 294 -18.65 8.45 8.63
N LYS A 295 -19.86 8.02 9.00
CA LYS A 295 -21.05 8.10 8.13
C LYS A 295 -21.47 9.55 7.84
N GLN A 296 -21.05 10.49 8.68
CA GLN A 296 -21.29 11.93 8.54
C GLN A 296 -20.15 12.68 7.84
N LEU A 297 -19.13 11.98 7.32
CA LEU A 297 -18.08 12.61 6.52
C LEU A 297 -18.70 13.40 5.34
N PRO A 298 -18.20 14.60 5.02
CA PRO A 298 -18.67 15.34 3.86
C PRO A 298 -18.13 14.68 2.56
N ALA A 299 -18.81 14.94 1.44
CA ALA A 299 -18.52 14.26 0.17
C ALA A 299 -17.12 14.56 -0.39
N ASP A 300 -16.62 15.76 -0.16
CA ASP A 300 -15.25 16.19 -0.48
C ASP A 300 -14.20 15.41 0.33
N ALA A 301 -14.43 15.18 1.63
CA ALA A 301 -13.56 14.36 2.45
C ALA A 301 -13.54 12.90 1.98
N VAL A 302 -14.71 12.32 1.67
CA VAL A 302 -14.77 10.95 1.12
C VAL A 302 -14.06 10.86 -0.24
N ALA A 303 -14.24 11.85 -1.11
CA ALA A 303 -13.51 11.93 -2.38
C ALA A 303 -11.98 12.00 -2.18
N ALA A 304 -11.51 12.80 -1.20
CA ALA A 304 -10.10 12.89 -0.85
C ALA A 304 -9.55 11.56 -0.29
N LEU A 305 -10.32 10.86 0.55
CA LEU A 305 -9.95 9.54 1.06
C LEU A 305 -9.88 8.49 -0.05
N ILE A 306 -10.82 8.50 -1.00
CA ILE A 306 -10.80 7.63 -2.17
C ILE A 306 -9.55 7.88 -3.02
N ASN A 307 -9.24 9.15 -3.31
CA ASN A 307 -7.99 9.52 -3.99
C ASN A 307 -6.77 9.02 -3.22
N LYS A 308 -6.78 9.13 -1.88
CA LYS A 308 -5.67 8.62 -1.07
C LYS A 308 -5.52 7.11 -1.18
N VAL A 309 -6.61 6.34 -1.15
CA VAL A 309 -6.58 4.89 -1.40
C VAL A 309 -5.97 4.59 -2.76
N LEU A 310 -6.37 5.32 -3.81
CA LEU A 310 -5.80 5.19 -5.15
C LEU A 310 -4.34 5.67 -5.25
N GLU A 311 -3.83 6.45 -4.31
CA GLU A 311 -2.42 6.84 -4.29
C GLU A 311 -1.55 5.76 -3.63
N VAL A 312 -2.01 5.23 -2.48
CA VAL A 312 -1.14 4.39 -1.63
C VAL A 312 -1.41 2.89 -1.75
N SER A 313 -2.64 2.47 -2.05
CA SER A 313 -3.06 1.06 -1.97
C SER A 313 -3.11 0.38 -3.34
N THR A 314 -2.77 -0.90 -3.39
CA THR A 314 -3.09 -1.80 -4.51
C THR A 314 -4.32 -2.67 -4.24
N ALA A 315 -4.85 -2.62 -3.01
CA ALA A 315 -6.02 -3.39 -2.61
C ALA A 315 -7.31 -2.59 -2.76
N ASN A 316 -8.35 -3.26 -3.25
CA ASN A 316 -9.68 -2.66 -3.51
C ASN A 316 -10.59 -2.63 -2.27
N ALA A 317 -10.27 -3.41 -1.22
CA ALA A 317 -11.13 -3.50 -0.03
C ALA A 317 -11.33 -2.13 0.66
N PRO A 318 -10.29 -1.29 0.85
CA PRO A 318 -10.50 0.05 1.40
C PRO A 318 -11.40 0.93 0.54
N LEU A 319 -11.28 0.82 -0.79
CA LEU A 319 -12.10 1.59 -1.71
C LEU A 319 -13.57 1.16 -1.66
N HIS A 320 -13.84 -0.14 -1.62
CA HIS A 320 -15.20 -0.67 -1.48
C HIS A 320 -15.91 -0.07 -0.26
N MET A 321 -15.23 -0.11 0.90
CA MET A 321 -15.78 0.43 2.14
C MET A 321 -16.04 1.94 2.09
N LEU A 322 -15.19 2.71 1.42
CA LEU A 322 -15.42 4.16 1.25
C LEU A 322 -16.56 4.45 0.27
N CYS A 323 -16.73 3.65 -0.78
CA CYS A 323 -17.84 3.78 -1.72
C CYS A 323 -19.20 3.44 -1.11
N GLU A 324 -19.23 2.66 -0.02
CA GLU A 324 -20.45 2.34 0.74
C GLU A 324 -20.89 3.47 1.69
N LEU A 325 -20.05 4.49 1.91
CA LEU A 325 -20.42 5.61 2.77
C LEU A 325 -21.54 6.45 2.12
N PRO A 326 -22.52 6.96 2.90
CA PRO A 326 -23.60 7.78 2.35
C PRO A 326 -23.12 9.02 1.58
N ALA A 327 -21.98 9.59 1.97
CA ALA A 327 -21.35 10.71 1.29
C ALA A 327 -20.73 10.37 -0.07
N ALA A 328 -20.38 9.11 -0.33
CA ALA A 328 -19.87 8.69 -1.64
C ALA A 328 -20.91 8.93 -2.75
N MET A 329 -22.20 8.73 -2.43
CA MET A 329 -23.32 8.99 -3.35
C MET A 329 -23.52 10.49 -3.64
N ARG A 330 -22.94 11.35 -2.82
CA ARG A 330 -23.02 12.83 -2.94
C ARG A 330 -21.76 13.45 -3.54
N ILE A 331 -20.77 12.64 -3.94
CA ILE A 331 -19.57 13.13 -4.63
C ILE A 331 -20.00 13.80 -5.94
N SER A 332 -19.58 15.04 -6.15
CA SER A 332 -19.90 15.77 -7.36
C SER A 332 -19.21 15.16 -8.60
N PRO A 333 -19.77 15.30 -9.80
CA PRO A 333 -19.11 14.84 -11.03
C PRO A 333 -17.71 15.43 -11.22
N ALA A 334 -17.49 16.69 -10.80
CA ALA A 334 -16.19 17.35 -10.87
C ALA A 334 -15.15 16.67 -9.97
N GLN A 335 -15.51 16.35 -8.72
CA GLN A 335 -14.62 15.62 -7.81
C GLN A 335 -14.33 14.20 -8.33
N LEU A 336 -15.38 13.50 -8.77
CA LEU A 336 -15.27 12.14 -9.29
C LEU A 336 -14.43 12.06 -10.56
N SER A 337 -14.42 13.10 -11.39
CA SER A 337 -13.61 13.18 -12.62
C SER A 337 -12.13 12.92 -12.33
N SER A 338 -11.56 13.61 -11.32
CA SER A 338 -10.15 13.43 -10.94
C SER A 338 -9.85 12.01 -10.46
N ILE A 339 -10.75 11.43 -9.66
CA ILE A 339 -10.66 10.07 -9.11
C ILE A 339 -10.68 9.02 -10.23
N VAL A 340 -11.58 9.17 -11.19
CA VAL A 340 -11.75 8.23 -12.31
C VAL A 340 -10.53 8.25 -13.23
N VAL A 341 -9.99 9.45 -13.53
CA VAL A 341 -8.74 9.58 -14.30
C VAL A 341 -7.57 8.91 -13.55
N ALA A 342 -7.46 9.11 -12.24
CA ALA A 342 -6.41 8.47 -11.43
C ALA A 342 -6.53 6.93 -11.43
N ALA A 343 -7.73 6.38 -11.24
CA ALA A 343 -7.96 4.93 -11.29
C ALA A 343 -7.65 4.35 -12.68
N ALA A 344 -8.06 5.05 -13.75
CA ALA A 344 -7.78 4.66 -15.12
C ALA A 344 -6.29 4.70 -15.48
N ALA A 345 -5.57 5.73 -15.02
CA ALA A 345 -4.12 5.85 -15.19
C ALA A 345 -3.33 4.70 -14.53
N ARG A 346 -3.88 4.12 -13.46
CA ARG A 346 -3.34 2.92 -12.81
C ARG A 346 -3.77 1.62 -13.48
N GLY A 347 -4.69 1.67 -14.44
CA GLY A 347 -5.31 0.51 -15.05
C GLY A 347 -6.16 -0.31 -14.07
N ASP A 348 -6.62 0.29 -12.97
CA ASP A 348 -7.33 -0.38 -11.89
C ASP A 348 -8.82 -0.54 -12.22
N PHE A 349 -9.10 -1.60 -12.97
CA PHE A 349 -10.45 -1.98 -13.38
C PHE A 349 -11.41 -2.17 -12.20
N CYS A 350 -10.95 -2.77 -11.11
CA CYS A 350 -11.81 -3.04 -9.96
C CYS A 350 -12.24 -1.74 -9.28
N SER A 351 -11.30 -0.80 -9.12
CA SER A 351 -11.61 0.52 -8.62
C SER A 351 -12.60 1.27 -9.52
N LEU A 352 -12.39 1.25 -10.83
CA LEU A 352 -13.35 1.85 -11.78
C LEU A 352 -14.74 1.20 -11.71
N GLN A 353 -14.81 -0.12 -11.53
CA GLN A 353 -16.07 -0.84 -11.41
C GLN A 353 -16.82 -0.45 -10.12
N LEU A 354 -16.12 -0.20 -9.01
CA LEU A 354 -16.71 0.31 -7.77
C LEU A 354 -17.19 1.76 -7.94
N LEU A 355 -16.36 2.62 -8.54
CA LEU A 355 -16.70 4.03 -8.79
C LEU A 355 -17.90 4.17 -9.73
N ARG A 356 -18.09 3.23 -10.66
CA ARG A 356 -19.23 3.19 -11.57
C ARG A 356 -20.58 3.11 -10.85
N ALA A 357 -20.63 2.58 -9.63
CA ALA A 357 -21.86 2.53 -8.84
C ALA A 357 -22.34 3.92 -8.39
N ALA A 358 -21.45 4.92 -8.36
CA ALA A 358 -21.82 6.29 -7.98
C ALA A 358 -22.63 6.96 -9.11
N PRO A 359 -23.78 7.61 -8.81
CA PRO A 359 -24.60 8.27 -9.82
C PRO A 359 -23.84 9.33 -10.63
N ALA A 360 -22.90 10.04 -9.98
CA ALA A 360 -22.05 11.04 -10.60
C ALA A 360 -21.12 10.46 -11.68
N PHE A 361 -20.84 9.15 -11.68
CA PHE A 361 -20.01 8.51 -12.71
C PHE A 361 -20.68 8.56 -14.09
N HIS A 362 -22.01 8.54 -14.12
CA HIS A 362 -22.79 8.65 -15.35
C HIS A 362 -23.03 10.11 -15.77
N GLN A 363 -22.59 11.07 -14.95
CA GLN A 363 -22.71 12.51 -15.19
C GLN A 363 -21.33 13.16 -15.39
N LEU A 364 -20.29 12.35 -15.59
CA LEU A 364 -18.95 12.85 -15.88
C LEU A 364 -18.98 13.73 -17.14
N GLN A 365 -18.19 14.80 -17.11
CA GLN A 365 -18.06 15.68 -18.27
C GLN A 365 -17.32 14.93 -19.40
N PRO A 366 -17.66 15.18 -20.67
CA PRO A 366 -17.00 14.53 -21.82
C PRO A 366 -15.48 14.61 -21.79
N ALA A 367 -14.93 15.76 -21.38
CA ALA A 367 -13.49 15.97 -21.22
C ALA A 367 -12.85 15.04 -20.18
N ALA A 368 -13.55 14.79 -19.05
CA ALA A 368 -13.07 13.89 -18.01
C ALA A 368 -13.10 12.43 -18.48
N VAL A 369 -14.14 12.02 -19.21
CA VAL A 369 -14.23 10.67 -19.79
C VAL A 369 -13.13 10.45 -20.82
N SER A 370 -12.91 11.42 -21.71
CA SER A 370 -11.81 11.39 -22.68
C SER A 370 -10.45 11.24 -21.98
N ALA A 371 -10.17 12.07 -20.97
CA ALA A 371 -8.93 11.97 -20.19
C ALA A 371 -8.76 10.61 -19.49
N ALA A 372 -9.84 10.05 -18.94
CA ALA A 372 -9.81 8.73 -18.30
C ALA A 372 -9.58 7.61 -19.32
N VAL A 373 -10.19 7.70 -20.51
CA VAL A 373 -9.97 6.72 -21.59
C VAL A 373 -8.53 6.78 -22.08
N GLU A 374 -7.98 7.97 -22.33
CA GLU A 374 -6.57 8.13 -22.66
C GLU A 374 -5.66 7.53 -21.59
N ALA A 375 -5.96 7.79 -20.31
CA ALA A 375 -5.20 7.24 -19.20
C ALA A 375 -5.26 5.70 -19.15
N ALA A 376 -6.43 5.10 -19.39
CA ALA A 376 -6.60 3.66 -19.48
C ALA A 376 -5.86 3.02 -20.68
N VAL A 377 -5.85 3.68 -21.84
CA VAL A 377 -5.03 3.26 -22.99
C VAL A 377 -3.54 3.35 -22.65
N ARG A 378 -3.12 4.44 -21.99
CA ARG A 378 -1.73 4.60 -21.54
C ARG A 378 -1.30 3.48 -20.60
N ALA A 379 -2.20 3.07 -19.71
CA ALA A 379 -2.04 1.95 -18.78
C ALA A 379 -2.26 0.56 -19.40
N PHE A 380 -2.60 0.47 -20.69
CA PHE A 380 -2.91 -0.78 -21.41
C PHE A 380 -4.00 -1.64 -20.75
N SER A 381 -4.98 -1.01 -20.09
CA SER A 381 -6.01 -1.73 -19.34
C SER A 381 -7.33 -1.81 -20.11
N VAL A 382 -7.54 -2.91 -20.87
CA VAL A 382 -8.80 -3.19 -21.58
C VAL A 382 -9.98 -3.19 -20.65
N ALA A 383 -9.81 -3.81 -19.47
CA ALA A 383 -10.87 -3.94 -18.51
C ALA A 383 -11.33 -2.55 -18.05
N SER A 384 -10.39 -1.63 -17.81
CA SER A 384 -10.70 -0.23 -17.50
C SER A 384 -11.42 0.48 -18.65
N LEU A 385 -10.96 0.30 -19.89
CA LEU A 385 -11.63 0.83 -21.09
C LEU A 385 -13.07 0.32 -21.21
N GLY A 386 -13.28 -0.99 -20.99
CA GLY A 386 -14.61 -1.59 -21.02
C GLY A 386 -15.56 -1.01 -19.97
N VAL A 387 -15.07 -0.63 -18.79
CA VAL A 387 -15.90 0.05 -17.78
C VAL A 387 -16.25 1.48 -18.20
N LEU A 388 -15.26 2.24 -18.69
CA LEU A 388 -15.44 3.62 -19.11
C LEU A 388 -16.39 3.75 -20.31
N LEU A 389 -16.22 2.90 -21.33
CA LEU A 389 -17.05 2.88 -22.54
C LEU A 389 -18.50 2.41 -22.27
N ARG A 390 -18.75 1.70 -21.17
CA ARG A 390 -20.12 1.34 -20.74
C ARG A 390 -20.80 2.44 -19.93
N SER A 391 -20.16 3.60 -19.75
CA SER A 391 -20.78 4.74 -19.06
C SER A 391 -21.67 5.54 -20.02
N ARG A 392 -22.79 6.09 -19.51
CA ARG A 392 -23.62 7.03 -20.30
C ARG A 392 -22.86 8.28 -20.70
N ALA A 393 -21.89 8.70 -19.88
CA ALA A 393 -21.03 9.84 -20.15
C ALA A 393 -20.11 9.62 -21.36
N ALA A 394 -19.74 8.37 -21.67
CA ALA A 394 -18.98 8.05 -22.87
C ALA A 394 -19.81 8.23 -24.14
N ALA A 395 -21.10 7.89 -24.14
CA ALA A 395 -21.97 8.13 -25.29
C ALA A 395 -22.11 9.62 -25.64
N ALA A 396 -22.01 10.50 -24.63
CA ALA A 396 -22.01 11.94 -24.84
C ALA A 396 -20.65 12.51 -25.33
N ALA A 397 -19.61 11.70 -25.35
CA ALA A 397 -18.24 12.08 -25.73
C ALA A 397 -17.78 11.43 -27.05
N ASP A 398 -18.71 10.85 -27.83
CA ASP A 398 -18.43 9.98 -28.98
C ASP A 398 -17.56 10.67 -30.04
N ASP A 399 -17.83 11.95 -30.32
CA ASP A 399 -17.10 12.77 -31.29
C ASP A 399 -15.61 12.95 -30.96
N VAL A 400 -15.22 12.76 -29.69
CA VAL A 400 -13.84 12.93 -29.20
C VAL A 400 -13.18 11.59 -28.88
N LEU A 401 -13.98 10.60 -28.46
CA LEU A 401 -13.49 9.30 -28.00
C LEU A 401 -12.94 8.44 -29.13
N VAL A 402 -13.65 8.34 -30.26
CA VAL A 402 -13.23 7.48 -31.38
C VAL A 402 -11.89 7.96 -31.98
N PRO A 403 -11.70 9.25 -32.29
CA PRO A 403 -10.40 9.73 -32.76
C PRO A 403 -9.28 9.53 -31.74
N ALA A 404 -9.52 9.83 -30.45
CA ALA A 404 -8.50 9.68 -29.40
C ALA A 404 -8.08 8.21 -29.20
N LEU A 405 -9.04 7.28 -29.22
CA LEU A 405 -8.77 5.85 -29.15
C LEU A 405 -7.97 5.35 -30.34
N VAL A 406 -8.42 5.69 -31.57
CA VAL A 406 -7.73 5.30 -32.79
C VAL A 406 -6.30 5.85 -32.79
N LEU A 407 -6.13 7.13 -32.46
CA LEU A 407 -4.83 7.81 -32.51
C LEU A 407 -3.87 7.30 -31.42
N THR A 408 -4.37 6.99 -30.22
CA THR A 408 -3.53 6.43 -29.14
C THR A 408 -3.16 4.97 -29.41
N LEU A 409 -4.05 4.20 -30.07
CA LEU A 409 -3.77 2.82 -30.47
C LEU A 409 -2.83 2.75 -31.68
N THR A 410 -2.96 3.66 -32.66
CA THR A 410 -2.07 3.71 -33.83
C THR A 410 -0.70 4.27 -33.50
N ALA A 411 -0.60 5.29 -32.64
CA ALA A 411 0.69 5.85 -32.20
C ALA A 411 1.52 4.88 -31.33
N ARG A 412 0.94 3.76 -30.89
CA ARG A 412 1.62 2.70 -30.13
C ARG A 412 1.71 1.37 -30.89
N ALA A 413 1.32 1.34 -32.16
CA ALA A 413 1.23 0.13 -32.99
C ALA A 413 2.58 -0.43 -33.48
N ASP A 414 3.72 0.04 -32.96
CA ASP A 414 5.04 -0.56 -33.20
C ASP A 414 5.15 -2.02 -32.70
N ALA A 415 4.12 -2.53 -32.01
CA ALA A 415 3.88 -3.95 -31.79
C ALA A 415 2.40 -4.30 -32.04
N PRO A 416 2.07 -5.32 -32.87
CA PRO A 416 0.68 -5.75 -33.07
C PRO A 416 0.17 -6.45 -31.80
N HIS A 417 -0.45 -5.67 -30.91
CA HIS A 417 -1.02 -6.17 -29.67
C HIS A 417 -2.49 -6.60 -29.91
N PRO A 418 -2.94 -7.79 -29.45
CA PRO A 418 -4.33 -8.26 -29.55
C PRO A 418 -5.41 -7.34 -28.91
N LEU A 419 -4.98 -6.24 -28.29
CA LEU A 419 -5.82 -5.15 -27.79
C LEU A 419 -6.59 -4.44 -28.91
N VAL A 420 -5.93 -4.17 -30.04
CA VAL A 420 -6.53 -3.41 -31.14
C VAL A 420 -7.72 -4.17 -31.73
N ILE A 421 -7.58 -5.49 -31.91
CA ILE A 421 -8.64 -6.36 -32.44
C ILE A 421 -9.85 -6.40 -31.48
N ASN A 422 -9.60 -6.56 -30.17
CA ASN A 422 -10.68 -6.63 -29.18
C ASN A 422 -11.39 -5.28 -28.94
N ILE A 423 -10.66 -4.16 -29.00
CA ILE A 423 -11.26 -2.82 -28.86
C ILE A 423 -12.07 -2.46 -30.11
N CYS A 424 -11.58 -2.79 -31.31
CA CYS A 424 -12.36 -2.64 -32.54
C CYS A 424 -13.64 -3.49 -32.50
N ALA A 425 -13.56 -4.75 -32.05
CA ALA A 425 -14.75 -5.60 -31.94
C ALA A 425 -15.76 -5.10 -30.89
N ALA A 426 -15.28 -4.63 -29.72
CA ALA A 426 -16.14 -4.14 -28.65
C ALA A 426 -16.78 -2.77 -28.97
N SER A 427 -16.02 -1.85 -29.58
CA SER A 427 -16.54 -0.57 -30.05
C SER A 427 -17.55 -0.78 -31.18
N GLN A 428 -17.27 -1.69 -32.13
CA GLN A 428 -18.23 -2.08 -33.16
C GLN A 428 -19.52 -2.62 -32.54
N GLN A 429 -19.46 -3.54 -31.57
CA GLN A 429 -20.66 -4.06 -30.90
C GLN A 429 -21.45 -2.99 -30.13
N GLN A 430 -20.77 -2.05 -29.46
CA GLN A 430 -21.43 -0.98 -28.71
C GLN A 430 -22.07 0.06 -29.63
N ILE A 431 -21.39 0.44 -30.71
CA ILE A 431 -21.93 1.30 -31.76
C ILE A 431 -23.14 0.61 -32.41
N LEU A 432 -23.04 -0.69 -32.72
CA LEU A 432 -24.15 -1.45 -33.28
C LEU A 432 -25.36 -1.49 -32.32
N ALA A 433 -25.13 -1.71 -31.02
CA ALA A 433 -26.19 -1.75 -30.02
C ALA A 433 -26.83 -0.38 -29.75
N ALA A 434 -26.04 0.69 -29.77
CA ALA A 434 -26.53 2.07 -29.63
C ALA A 434 -27.39 2.47 -30.85
N LEU A 435 -26.90 2.17 -32.07
CA LEU A 435 -27.64 2.38 -33.31
C LEU A 435 -28.93 1.54 -33.36
N GLN A 436 -28.92 0.31 -32.82
CA GLN A 436 -30.11 -0.53 -32.71
C GLN A 436 -31.14 0.04 -31.70
N LEU A 437 -30.67 0.58 -30.58
CA LEU A 437 -31.54 1.21 -29.58
C LEU A 437 -32.16 2.52 -30.13
N GLU A 438 -31.38 3.31 -30.84
CA GLU A 438 -31.82 4.53 -31.50
C GLU A 438 -32.81 4.23 -32.64
N ALA A 439 -32.56 3.19 -33.45
CA ALA A 439 -33.48 2.69 -34.46
C ALA A 439 -34.79 2.16 -33.86
N ALA A 440 -34.74 1.49 -32.71
CA ALA A 440 -35.93 1.00 -32.00
C ALA A 440 -36.77 2.14 -31.42
N MET A 441 -36.14 3.26 -31.01
CA MET A 441 -36.84 4.45 -30.52
C MET A 441 -37.43 5.32 -31.63
N ALA A 442 -36.89 5.25 -32.86
CA ALA A 442 -37.36 6.01 -34.02
C ALA A 442 -38.58 5.37 -34.76
N ALA A 443 -38.99 4.17 -34.35
CA ALA A 443 -40.14 3.47 -34.90
C ALA A 443 -41.40 3.80 -34.08
N PRO A 444 -42.13 4.89 -34.40
CA PRO A 444 -42.94 4.83 -35.60
C PRO A 444 -43.15 6.21 -36.25
N ALA A 445 -42.28 6.61 -37.19
CA ALA A 445 -42.58 7.47 -38.37
C ALA A 445 -41.34 8.15 -39.00
N ALA A 446 -40.14 7.56 -38.92
CA ALA A 446 -38.97 8.14 -39.61
C ALA A 446 -38.91 7.73 -41.10
N PRO A 447 -38.64 8.68 -42.03
CA PRO A 447 -38.58 8.41 -43.46
C PRO A 447 -37.31 7.65 -43.87
N ALA A 448 -37.37 6.96 -45.01
CA ALA A 448 -36.33 6.09 -45.58
C ALA A 448 -34.90 6.67 -45.65
N ALA A 449 -34.73 7.98 -45.51
CA ALA A 449 -33.43 8.65 -45.45
C ALA A 449 -32.60 8.27 -44.21
N VAL A 450 -33.22 8.00 -43.06
CA VAL A 450 -32.51 7.61 -41.83
C VAL A 450 -31.98 6.18 -41.92
N ALA A 451 -32.71 5.28 -42.59
CA ALA A 451 -32.26 3.91 -42.86
C ALA A 451 -31.07 3.86 -43.84
N ALA A 452 -31.03 4.77 -44.82
CA ALA A 452 -29.92 4.88 -45.76
C ALA A 452 -28.63 5.41 -45.10
N ASP A 453 -28.75 6.38 -44.18
CA ASP A 453 -27.60 6.91 -43.43
C ASP A 453 -27.03 5.88 -42.44
N LEU A 454 -27.90 5.11 -41.75
CA LEU A 454 -27.48 3.99 -40.89
C LEU A 454 -26.74 2.89 -41.68
N THR A 455 -27.21 2.60 -42.90
CA THR A 455 -26.60 1.60 -43.79
C THR A 455 -25.24 2.08 -44.33
N ALA A 456 -25.12 3.37 -44.66
CA ALA A 456 -23.85 3.98 -45.07
C ALA A 456 -22.80 3.97 -43.94
N ARG A 457 -23.23 4.19 -42.69
CA ARG A 457 -22.38 4.10 -41.50
C ARG A 457 -21.92 2.68 -41.17
N MET A 458 -22.74 1.66 -41.43
CA MET A 458 -22.37 0.24 -41.26
C MET A 458 -21.34 -0.25 -42.29
N LEU A 459 -21.29 0.34 -43.49
CA LEU A 459 -20.37 -0.04 -44.57
C LEU A 459 -18.95 0.52 -44.42
N LEU A 460 -18.69 1.42 -43.47
CA LEU A 460 -17.37 2.01 -43.21
C LEU A 460 -16.45 1.14 -42.34
N LEU A 461 -16.94 0.02 -41.80
CA LEU A 461 -16.19 -0.85 -40.86
C LEU A 461 -15.03 -1.67 -41.48
N PRO A 462 -15.08 -2.17 -42.73
CA PRO A 462 -13.96 -2.92 -43.34
C PRO A 462 -12.80 -2.04 -43.79
N ALA A 463 -13.04 -0.76 -44.09
CA ALA A 463 -12.05 0.19 -44.62
C ALA A 463 -10.88 0.46 -43.65
N GLY A 464 -11.09 0.26 -42.34
CA GLY A 464 -10.05 0.47 -41.32
C GLY A 464 -8.91 -0.56 -41.35
N MET A 465 -9.20 -1.84 -41.65
CA MET A 465 -8.16 -2.86 -41.83
C MET A 465 -7.42 -2.68 -43.16
N GLU A 466 -8.11 -2.22 -44.20
CA GLU A 466 -7.54 -1.95 -45.53
C GLU A 466 -6.58 -0.75 -45.52
N ALA A 467 -6.90 0.30 -44.76
CA ALA A 467 -6.02 1.46 -44.57
C ALA A 467 -4.73 1.10 -43.82
N ALA A 468 -4.79 0.20 -42.83
CA ALA A 468 -3.63 -0.25 -42.08
C ALA A 468 -2.66 -1.09 -42.94
N VAL A 469 -3.18 -1.92 -43.84
CA VAL A 469 -2.37 -2.69 -44.81
C VAL A 469 -1.80 -1.78 -45.90
N GLY A 470 -2.58 -0.78 -46.35
CA GLY A 470 -2.11 0.21 -47.33
C GLY A 470 -0.99 1.12 -46.81
N LEU A 471 -0.99 1.45 -45.51
CA LEU A 471 0.07 2.22 -44.86
C LEU A 471 1.38 1.43 -44.69
N LEU A 472 1.30 0.09 -44.53
CA LEU A 472 2.48 -0.78 -44.43
C LEU A 472 3.19 -1.01 -45.77
N LEU A 473 2.53 -0.71 -46.90
CA LEU A 473 3.01 -1.01 -48.25
C LEU A 473 3.29 0.25 -49.10
N GLN A 474 3.29 1.43 -48.47
CA GLN A 474 3.23 2.72 -49.15
C GLN A 474 4.42 3.02 -50.08
N ASP A 475 5.55 2.32 -49.91
CA ASP A 475 6.78 2.53 -50.70
C ASP A 475 7.03 1.46 -51.77
N ASP A 476 6.14 0.47 -51.96
CA ASP A 476 6.36 -0.61 -52.93
C ASP A 476 5.27 -0.71 -53.99
N HIS A 477 5.44 0.10 -55.04
CA HIS A 477 4.50 0.28 -56.13
C HIS A 477 4.19 -1.02 -56.90
N ALA A 478 5.11 -2.00 -56.90
CA ALA A 478 4.91 -3.29 -57.56
C ALA A 478 4.03 -4.23 -56.73
N LEU A 479 4.18 -4.19 -55.40
CA LEU A 479 3.37 -4.97 -54.46
C LEU A 479 1.95 -4.41 -54.36
N GLN A 480 1.82 -3.08 -54.44
CA GLN A 480 0.54 -2.39 -54.51
C GLN A 480 -0.27 -2.79 -55.76
N GLN A 481 0.36 -2.83 -56.95
CA GLN A 481 -0.30 -3.28 -58.18
C GLN A 481 -0.75 -4.75 -58.14
N GLN A 482 -0.02 -5.62 -57.42
CA GLN A 482 -0.44 -7.01 -57.24
C GLN A 482 -1.56 -7.16 -56.22
N LEU A 483 -1.58 -6.34 -55.16
CA LEU A 483 -2.71 -6.28 -54.23
C LEU A 483 -3.99 -5.81 -54.96
N ASP A 484 -3.86 -4.82 -55.84
CA ASP A 484 -4.95 -4.36 -56.70
C ASP A 484 -5.41 -5.44 -57.69
N GLY A 485 -4.50 -6.30 -58.16
CA GLY A 485 -4.85 -7.50 -58.93
C GLY A 485 -5.67 -8.53 -58.14
N VAL A 486 -5.36 -8.73 -56.86
CA VAL A 486 -6.14 -9.60 -55.96
C VAL A 486 -7.52 -8.97 -55.67
N ARG A 487 -7.60 -7.64 -55.55
CA ARG A 487 -8.86 -6.88 -55.34
C ARG A 487 -9.84 -6.98 -56.50
N CYS A 488 -9.35 -7.05 -57.74
CA CYS A 488 -10.19 -7.07 -58.94
C CYS A 488 -10.80 -8.45 -59.26
N THR A 489 -10.44 -9.49 -58.52
CA THR A 489 -11.01 -10.83 -58.70
C THR A 489 -12.06 -11.13 -57.62
N PRO A 490 -13.33 -11.42 -57.97
CA PRO A 490 -14.35 -11.71 -56.98
C PRO A 490 -14.02 -13.01 -56.23
N CYS A 491 -13.95 -12.93 -54.90
CA CYS A 491 -13.78 -14.09 -54.02
C CYS A 491 -15.11 -14.48 -53.40
N SER A 492 -15.37 -15.77 -53.30
CA SER A 492 -16.62 -16.31 -52.77
C SER A 492 -16.63 -16.40 -51.23
N SER A 493 -15.47 -16.26 -50.58
CA SER A 493 -15.35 -16.28 -49.11
C SER A 493 -14.07 -15.59 -48.61
N ASN A 494 -14.07 -15.20 -47.33
CA ASN A 494 -12.89 -14.62 -46.66
C ASN A 494 -11.70 -15.60 -46.58
N VAL A 495 -11.96 -16.91 -46.60
CA VAL A 495 -10.91 -17.95 -46.62
C VAL A 495 -10.18 -17.95 -47.95
N GLU A 496 -10.91 -17.77 -49.06
CA GLU A 496 -10.34 -17.69 -50.41
C GLU A 496 -9.45 -16.44 -50.58
N LEU A 497 -9.87 -15.31 -50.00
CA LEU A 497 -9.07 -14.09 -49.97
C LEU A 497 -7.76 -14.28 -49.18
N LEU A 498 -7.84 -14.90 -47.99
CA LEU A 498 -6.68 -15.19 -47.16
C LEU A 498 -5.72 -16.18 -47.82
N GLN A 499 -6.25 -17.19 -48.52
CA GLN A 499 -5.43 -18.13 -49.30
C GLN A 499 -4.71 -17.46 -50.46
N ARG A 500 -5.37 -16.54 -51.17
CA ARG A 500 -4.76 -15.77 -52.27
C ARG A 500 -3.70 -14.80 -51.78
N LEU A 501 -3.96 -14.09 -50.67
CA LEU A 501 -2.97 -13.25 -50.02
C LEU A 501 -1.75 -14.10 -49.59
N HIS A 502 -1.97 -15.28 -49.01
CA HIS A 502 -0.90 -16.19 -48.61
C HIS A 502 -0.09 -16.71 -49.82
N THR A 503 -0.74 -17.11 -50.92
CA THR A 503 -0.04 -17.66 -52.09
C THR A 503 0.71 -16.61 -52.91
N VAL A 504 0.21 -15.38 -52.96
CA VAL A 504 0.81 -14.31 -53.78
C VAL A 504 1.84 -13.51 -52.99
N LEU A 505 1.53 -13.08 -51.76
CA LEU A 505 2.43 -12.21 -51.00
C LEU A 505 3.54 -12.97 -50.27
N LEU A 506 3.25 -14.13 -49.68
CA LEU A 506 4.20 -14.80 -48.78
C LEU A 506 5.50 -15.26 -49.50
N PRO A 507 5.46 -15.87 -50.70
CA PRO A 507 6.68 -16.26 -51.40
C PRO A 507 7.56 -15.07 -51.81
N GLN A 508 6.95 -13.94 -52.18
CA GLN A 508 7.68 -12.74 -52.59
C GLN A 508 8.29 -11.99 -51.40
N LEU A 509 7.59 -11.95 -50.26
CA LEU A 509 8.15 -11.46 -49.00
C LEU A 509 9.35 -12.32 -48.57
N LEU A 510 9.24 -13.64 -48.64
CA LEU A 510 10.32 -14.56 -48.30
C LEU A 510 11.52 -14.48 -49.27
N GLN A 511 11.27 -14.30 -50.57
CA GLN A 511 12.32 -14.15 -51.58
C GLN A 511 13.11 -12.84 -51.42
N ARG A 512 12.48 -11.77 -50.92
CA ARG A 512 13.16 -10.51 -50.63
C ARG A 512 13.94 -10.52 -49.30
N VAL A 513 13.45 -11.25 -48.29
CA VAL A 513 14.17 -11.47 -47.03
C VAL A 513 15.52 -12.18 -47.24
N GLY A 514 15.67 -12.96 -48.32
CA GLY A 514 16.93 -13.60 -48.68
C GLY A 514 18.05 -12.66 -49.19
N ASN A 515 17.75 -11.39 -49.50
CA ASN A 515 18.70 -10.44 -50.10
C ASN A 515 19.09 -9.25 -49.20
N TRP A 516 18.67 -9.22 -47.94
CA TRP A 516 18.88 -8.07 -47.04
C TRP A 516 19.95 -8.33 -45.97
N ASP A 517 20.80 -7.33 -45.72
CA ASP A 517 21.91 -7.42 -44.77
C ASP A 517 21.43 -7.37 -43.31
N SER A 518 22.21 -8.01 -42.45
CA SER A 518 21.88 -8.69 -41.18
C SER A 518 21.38 -7.86 -39.98
N GLN A 519 20.95 -6.60 -40.14
CA GLN A 519 20.57 -5.76 -38.98
C GLN A 519 19.14 -5.22 -38.94
N CYS A 520 18.22 -5.69 -39.81
CA CYS A 520 16.80 -5.43 -39.62
C CYS A 520 15.94 -6.69 -39.81
N ASN A 521 15.01 -6.90 -38.87
CA ASN A 521 13.76 -7.64 -39.00
C ASN A 521 13.65 -9.10 -38.51
N LEU A 522 13.78 -9.27 -37.19
CA LEU A 522 13.07 -10.33 -36.45
C LEU A 522 11.54 -10.21 -36.57
N SER A 523 11.02 -9.00 -36.77
CA SER A 523 9.58 -8.69 -36.78
C SER A 523 8.84 -9.21 -38.01
N LEU A 524 9.45 -9.16 -39.21
CA LEU A 524 8.83 -9.68 -40.45
C LEU A 524 8.84 -11.21 -40.50
N LEU A 525 9.89 -11.86 -39.99
CA LEU A 525 9.94 -13.31 -39.81
C LEU A 525 8.86 -13.80 -38.83
N HIS A 526 8.59 -13.03 -37.78
CA HIS A 526 7.53 -13.33 -36.82
C HIS A 526 6.12 -13.15 -37.43
N LEU A 527 5.92 -12.10 -38.24
CA LEU A 527 4.67 -11.87 -38.96
C LEU A 527 4.39 -12.98 -39.99
N ALA A 528 5.41 -13.42 -40.73
CA ALA A 528 5.31 -14.55 -41.65
C ALA A 528 4.95 -15.86 -40.92
N GLY A 529 5.53 -16.08 -39.74
CA GLY A 529 5.18 -17.22 -38.88
C GLY A 529 3.73 -17.20 -38.37
N LEU A 530 3.21 -16.02 -38.01
CA LEU A 530 1.83 -15.85 -37.55
C LEU A 530 0.82 -16.05 -38.69
N VAL A 531 1.11 -15.54 -39.89
CA VAL A 531 0.26 -15.73 -41.08
C VAL A 531 0.23 -17.20 -41.51
N ALA A 532 1.37 -17.88 -41.51
CA ALA A 532 1.44 -19.32 -41.77
C ALA A 532 0.68 -20.14 -40.71
N GLY A 533 0.74 -19.72 -39.44
CA GLY A 533 -0.01 -20.33 -38.34
C GLY A 533 -1.53 -20.19 -38.49
N ALA A 534 -2.01 -18.98 -38.81
CA ALA A 534 -3.43 -18.70 -39.01
C ALA A 534 -4.01 -19.45 -40.23
N VAL A 535 -3.25 -19.55 -41.32
CA VAL A 535 -3.66 -20.30 -42.51
C VAL A 535 -3.72 -21.81 -42.25
N ASN A 536 -2.76 -22.36 -41.49
CA ASN A 536 -2.79 -23.76 -41.08
C ASN A 536 -3.97 -24.07 -40.16
N GLU A 537 -4.29 -23.18 -39.23
CA GLU A 537 -5.42 -23.36 -38.31
C GLU A 537 -6.77 -23.27 -39.04
N ALA A 538 -6.93 -22.30 -39.96
CA ALA A 538 -8.10 -22.22 -40.83
C ALA A 538 -8.26 -23.47 -41.71
N GLY A 539 -7.15 -24.01 -42.24
CA GLY A 539 -7.14 -25.27 -42.98
C GLY A 539 -7.57 -26.48 -42.15
N ARG A 540 -7.16 -26.56 -40.87
CA ARG A 540 -7.60 -27.61 -39.94
C ARG A 540 -9.08 -27.51 -39.61
N GLN A 541 -9.59 -26.30 -39.38
CA GLN A 541 -11.02 -26.06 -39.12
C GLN A 541 -11.89 -26.43 -40.32
N GLN A 542 -11.44 -26.11 -41.54
CA GLN A 542 -12.13 -26.50 -42.76
C GLN A 542 -12.09 -28.02 -42.99
N GLN A 543 -10.98 -28.69 -42.69
CA GLN A 543 -10.91 -30.16 -42.72
C GLN A 543 -11.80 -30.83 -41.65
N GLN A 544 -11.96 -30.22 -40.48
CA GLN A 544 -12.89 -30.69 -39.46
C GLN A 544 -14.34 -30.52 -39.89
N GLN A 545 -14.69 -29.39 -40.54
CA GLN A 545 -16.01 -29.16 -41.10
C GLN A 545 -16.34 -30.07 -42.29
N GLN A 546 -15.35 -30.53 -43.06
CA GLN A 546 -15.56 -31.51 -44.13
C GLN A 546 -15.66 -32.97 -43.64
N LYS A 547 -15.22 -33.24 -42.40
CA LYS A 547 -15.34 -34.56 -41.76
C LYS A 547 -16.61 -34.73 -40.93
N GLN A 548 -17.28 -33.62 -40.61
CA GLN A 548 -18.63 -33.57 -40.06
C GLN A 548 -19.62 -33.53 -41.21
#